data_AF-A0A931ZUG1-F1
#
_entry.id   AF-A0A931ZUG1-F1
#
_cell.length_a   1.000
_cell.length_b   1.000
_cell.length_c   1.000
_cell.angle_alpha   90.00
_cell.angle_beta   90.00
_cell.angle_gamma   90.00
#
_symmetry.space_group_name_H-M   'P 1'
#
loop_
_entity.id
_entity.type
_entity.pdbx_description
1 polymer ?
#
loop_
_entity_poly.entity_id
_entity_poly.type
_entity_poly.pdbx_seq_one_letter_code
_entity_poly.pdbx_strand_id
1 'polypeptide(L)'
;MPEHVIASALRKLSPTGEVSHEEALGGQAIRENAADYNRLLALADTARPPGRDSLLERARAVLADLQQVRENYHMVDDDFQFPVVVARYLADPRVPAERKRRFLLAEHRLERLVANLAFVARQAEAYARDPVATNRVSFPRAPDGRWISASWRDSRAGYGAGRFAMDVNVIWVPRALESVGTILDALQRLGVAPAIPEEPLAGYARDRHALARAVAAWKGAEQHFRVVLAPREVGERVEARLGELPPSEADFWRGVMRQEGLPDDSLRFLALSLAADGWPIPIVNTDPAMLLLLEPLGLDRTLALAGPVMRRYPWGLFVDDLGPLTANDAYASPDLWDAFRRDAYHSPTVVWGRDVNLLLAGLALQARGAAPGSDVTALRDALRRTVDAVERSGLGHAELWSYRVQSGRLVPSRYGTSSDVQLWSLTDLAVQYLLNPQIP
;
A
#
# COMPACT_ATOMS: atom_id res chain seq x y z
N MET A 1 19.31 12.77 5.81
CA MET A 1 18.28 12.45 4.79
C MET A 1 16.95 12.02 5.44
N PRO A 2 16.86 11.02 6.34
CA PRO A 2 15.57 10.61 6.92
C PRO A 2 14.83 11.71 7.69
N GLU A 3 15.58 12.56 8.43
CA GLU A 3 15.02 13.70 9.16
C GLU A 3 14.23 14.67 8.26
N HIS A 4 14.62 14.85 6.99
CA HIS A 4 13.91 15.75 6.08
C HIS A 4 12.54 15.18 5.70
N VAL A 5 12.49 13.88 5.38
CA VAL A 5 11.24 13.16 5.07
C VAL A 5 10.32 13.17 6.29
N ILE A 6 10.84 12.79 7.46
CA ILE A 6 10.05 12.76 8.71
C ILE A 6 9.56 14.16 9.09
N ALA A 7 10.41 15.19 9.00
CA ALA A 7 10.00 16.55 9.30
C ALA A 7 8.94 17.07 8.33
N SER A 8 9.01 16.69 7.05
CA SER A 8 8.00 17.05 6.05
C SER A 8 6.62 16.47 6.43
N ALA A 9 6.56 15.16 6.70
CA ALA A 9 5.33 14.50 7.14
C ALA A 9 4.79 15.11 8.45
N LEU A 10 5.65 15.34 9.45
CA LEU A 10 5.24 15.96 10.72
C LEU A 10 4.62 17.34 10.53
N ARG A 11 5.18 18.19 9.66
CA ARG A 11 4.64 19.53 9.39
C ARG A 11 3.24 19.48 8.78
N LYS A 12 2.94 18.41 8.04
CA LYS A 12 1.70 18.21 7.29
C LYS A 12 0.71 17.25 7.97
N LEU A 13 0.92 16.92 9.25
CA LEU A 13 -0.08 16.17 10.00
C LEU A 13 -1.32 17.01 10.26
N SER A 14 -2.49 16.38 10.18
CA SER A 14 -3.72 16.96 10.69
C SER A 14 -3.61 17.21 12.21
N PRO A 15 -4.42 18.10 12.79
CA PRO A 15 -4.46 18.28 14.25
C PRO A 15 -4.77 16.99 15.02
N THR A 16 -5.44 16.03 14.37
CA THR A 16 -5.84 14.73 14.91
C THR A 16 -4.82 13.62 14.66
N GLY A 17 -3.72 13.90 13.94
CA GLY A 17 -2.61 12.98 13.72
C GLY A 17 -2.61 12.23 12.39
N GLU A 18 -3.51 12.56 11.46
CA GLU A 18 -3.54 11.97 10.12
C GLU A 18 -2.40 12.51 9.26
N VAL A 19 -1.86 11.67 8.39
CA VAL A 19 -0.78 12.01 7.46
C VAL A 19 -1.39 12.55 6.17
N SER A 20 -0.93 13.71 5.73
CA SER A 20 -1.28 14.22 4.40
C SER A 20 -0.60 13.36 3.32
N HIS A 21 -1.41 12.72 2.47
CA HIS A 21 -0.95 11.94 1.33
C HIS A 21 -0.29 12.83 0.28
N GLU A 22 -1.01 13.90 -0.07
CA GLU A 22 -0.63 14.85 -1.10
C GLU A 22 -1.13 16.24 -0.72
N GLU A 23 -0.48 17.24 -1.32
CA GLU A 23 -0.90 18.62 -1.24
C GLU A 23 -1.47 19.09 -2.58
N ALA A 24 -2.68 19.64 -2.56
CA ALA A 24 -3.22 20.36 -3.69
C ALA A 24 -2.41 21.66 -3.87
N LEU A 25 -1.67 21.75 -4.97
CA LEU A 25 -0.86 22.92 -5.32
C LEU A 25 -1.38 23.60 -6.60
N GLY A 26 -1.13 24.91 -6.70
CA GLY A 26 -1.41 25.70 -7.91
C GLY A 26 -2.84 25.54 -8.41
N GLY A 27 -2.98 25.08 -9.66
CA GLY A 27 -4.30 24.90 -10.29
C GLY A 27 -5.21 23.91 -9.56
N GLN A 28 -4.67 22.89 -8.89
CA GLN A 28 -5.47 21.95 -8.10
C GLN A 28 -6.00 22.62 -6.83
N ALA A 29 -5.14 23.36 -6.11
CA ALA A 29 -5.54 24.14 -4.94
C ALA A 29 -6.71 25.09 -5.27
N ILE A 30 -6.59 25.82 -6.38
CA ILE A 30 -7.62 26.74 -6.87
C ILE A 30 -8.95 26.01 -7.13
N ARG A 31 -8.93 24.86 -7.82
CA ARG A 31 -10.15 24.09 -8.10
C ARG A 31 -10.82 23.60 -6.83
N GLU A 32 -10.06 23.06 -5.89
CA GLU A 32 -10.59 22.52 -4.64
C GLU A 32 -11.13 23.62 -3.73
N ASN A 33 -10.41 24.74 -3.59
CA ASN A 33 -10.88 25.90 -2.82
C ASN A 33 -12.10 26.55 -3.48
N ALA A 34 -12.18 26.60 -4.81
CA ALA A 34 -13.37 27.10 -5.50
C ALA A 34 -14.60 26.21 -5.26
N ALA A 35 -14.42 24.88 -5.23
CA ALA A 35 -15.49 23.96 -4.87
C ALA A 35 -15.96 24.16 -3.42
N ASP A 36 -15.03 24.36 -2.47
CA ASP A 36 -15.37 24.63 -1.07
C ASP A 36 -16.08 25.99 -0.90
N TYR A 37 -15.64 27.02 -1.63
CA TYR A 37 -16.33 28.31 -1.71
C TYR A 37 -17.79 28.14 -2.16
N ASN A 38 -18.02 27.43 -3.26
CA ASN A 38 -19.38 27.19 -3.77
C ASN A 38 -20.23 26.42 -2.75
N ARG A 39 -19.65 25.43 -2.07
CA ARG A 39 -20.31 24.69 -1.00
C ARG A 39 -20.70 25.59 0.18
N LEU A 40 -19.80 26.48 0.61
CA LEU A 40 -20.07 27.43 1.70
C LEU A 40 -21.19 28.41 1.33
N LEU A 41 -21.23 28.90 0.08
CA LEU A 41 -22.33 29.73 -0.41
C LEU A 41 -23.66 28.97 -0.40
N ALA A 42 -23.70 27.75 -0.93
CA ALA A 42 -24.93 26.93 -0.95
C ALA A 42 -25.46 26.64 0.47
N LEU A 43 -24.56 26.41 1.44
CA LEU A 43 -24.94 26.29 2.85
C LEU A 43 -25.46 27.62 3.42
N ALA A 44 -24.83 28.75 3.07
CA ALA A 44 -25.25 30.07 3.54
C ALA A 44 -26.65 30.45 3.03
N ASP A 45 -27.02 30.02 1.82
CA ASP A 45 -28.34 30.28 1.23
C ASP A 45 -29.49 29.61 2.01
N THR A 46 -29.20 28.51 2.70
CA THR A 46 -30.19 27.76 3.49
C THR A 46 -30.11 28.04 4.99
N ALA A 47 -29.05 28.71 5.45
CA ALA A 47 -28.82 29.00 6.87
C ALA A 47 -29.56 30.26 7.33
N ARG A 48 -29.95 30.27 8.61
CA ARG A 48 -30.46 31.49 9.29
C ARG A 48 -29.32 32.25 9.97
N PRO A 49 -29.45 33.58 10.18
CA PRO A 49 -28.52 34.32 11.03
C PRO A 49 -28.50 33.77 12.46
N PRO A 50 -27.33 33.74 13.15
CA PRO A 50 -26.01 34.23 12.73
C PRO A 50 -25.18 33.21 11.91
N GLY A 51 -25.68 31.97 11.74
CA GLY A 51 -24.96 30.92 11.00
C GLY A 51 -24.68 31.29 9.54
N ARG A 52 -25.61 32.01 8.91
CA ARG A 52 -25.42 32.56 7.56
C ARG A 52 -24.21 33.50 7.47
N ASP A 53 -24.08 34.42 8.40
CA ASP A 53 -23.00 35.43 8.37
C ASP A 53 -21.63 34.77 8.56
N SER A 54 -21.54 33.79 9.46
CA SER A 54 -20.32 32.99 9.65
C SER A 54 -19.94 32.19 8.39
N LEU A 55 -20.91 31.61 7.69
CA LEU A 55 -20.64 30.89 6.44
C LEU A 55 -20.17 31.82 5.32
N LEU A 56 -20.76 33.03 5.22
CA LEU A 56 -20.34 34.03 4.24
C LEU A 56 -18.94 34.60 4.54
N GLU A 57 -18.61 34.81 5.82
CA GLU A 57 -17.26 35.21 6.24
C GLU A 57 -16.22 34.16 5.83
N ARG A 58 -16.51 32.88 6.10
CA ARG A 58 -15.66 31.76 5.66
C ARG A 58 -15.53 31.68 4.14
N ALA A 59 -16.63 31.86 3.41
CA ALA A 59 -16.61 31.87 1.95
C ALA A 59 -15.70 32.99 1.42
N ARG A 60 -15.79 34.22 1.97
CA ARG A 60 -14.90 35.33 1.60
C ARG A 60 -13.44 35.03 1.91
N ALA A 61 -13.16 34.39 3.04
CA ALA A 61 -11.79 33.99 3.39
C ALA A 61 -11.22 33.00 2.37
N VAL A 62 -11.98 31.98 1.96
CA VAL A 62 -11.56 31.02 0.92
C VAL A 62 -11.34 31.73 -0.42
N LEU A 63 -12.26 32.61 -0.82
CA LEU A 63 -12.15 33.36 -2.07
C LEU A 63 -10.93 34.27 -2.12
N ALA A 64 -10.52 34.84 -0.98
CA ALA A 64 -9.36 35.72 -0.88
C ALA A 64 -8.03 35.00 -1.13
N ASP A 65 -7.98 33.68 -0.95
CA ASP A 65 -6.75 32.87 -1.11
C ASP A 65 -7.06 31.51 -1.75
N LEU A 66 -7.61 31.52 -2.96
CA LEU A 66 -7.91 30.27 -3.68
C LEU A 66 -6.68 29.41 -3.95
N GLN A 67 -5.48 29.99 -4.02
CA GLN A 67 -4.24 29.24 -4.19
C GLN A 67 -3.72 28.59 -2.90
N GLN A 68 -4.39 28.78 -1.76
CA GLN A 68 -3.99 28.20 -0.48
C GLN A 68 -3.83 26.68 -0.63
N VAL A 69 -2.62 26.20 -0.31
CA VAL A 69 -2.28 24.78 -0.32
C VAL A 69 -3.25 24.02 0.60
N ARG A 70 -3.82 22.93 0.08
CA ARG A 70 -4.68 22.04 0.87
C ARG A 70 -4.01 20.69 1.04
N GLU A 71 -3.92 20.26 2.27
CA GLU A 71 -3.48 18.91 2.63
C GLU A 71 -4.62 17.91 2.44
N ASN A 72 -4.31 16.71 1.98
CA ASN A 72 -5.29 15.67 1.73
C ASN A 72 -5.04 14.43 2.60
N TYR A 73 -6.03 14.08 3.44
CA TYR A 73 -5.92 13.04 4.47
C TYR A 73 -6.78 11.80 4.18
N HIS A 74 -7.22 11.61 2.93
CA HIS A 74 -8.13 10.51 2.61
C HIS A 74 -7.46 9.14 2.54
N MET A 75 -6.14 9.07 2.35
CA MET A 75 -5.39 7.82 2.21
C MET A 75 -5.00 7.28 3.58
N VAL A 76 -5.38 6.04 3.82
CA VAL A 76 -5.33 5.41 5.13
C VAL A 76 -3.98 4.75 5.40
N ASP A 77 -3.26 4.31 4.37
CA ASP A 77 -1.98 3.63 4.51
C ASP A 77 -0.87 4.53 5.06
N ASP A 78 -0.82 5.79 4.65
CA ASP A 78 0.20 6.74 5.08
C ASP A 78 0.25 6.91 6.61
N ASP A 79 -0.92 6.90 7.24
CA ASP A 79 -1.07 6.98 8.70
C ASP A 79 -0.27 5.90 9.43
N PHE A 80 -0.22 4.70 8.84
CA PHE A 80 0.47 3.52 9.40
C PHE A 80 1.90 3.37 8.88
N GLN A 81 2.21 3.89 7.68
CA GLN A 81 3.58 3.91 7.16
C GLN A 81 4.47 4.88 7.94
N PHE A 82 3.94 6.03 8.36
CA PHE A 82 4.72 7.07 9.02
C PHE A 82 5.44 6.60 10.32
N PRO A 83 4.78 5.94 11.28
CA PRO A 83 5.45 5.37 12.45
C PRO A 83 6.60 4.42 12.09
N VAL A 84 6.47 3.65 11.02
CA VAL A 84 7.52 2.69 10.58
C VAL A 84 8.80 3.42 10.17
N VAL A 85 8.67 4.52 9.43
CA VAL A 85 9.80 5.35 9.03
C VAL A 85 10.45 6.02 10.24
N VAL A 86 9.64 6.54 11.17
CA VAL A 86 10.14 7.19 12.40
C VAL A 86 10.86 6.19 13.30
N ALA A 87 10.28 5.00 13.50
CA ALA A 87 10.89 3.94 14.31
C ALA A 87 12.25 3.52 13.76
N ARG A 88 12.38 3.34 12.44
CA ARG A 88 13.66 3.04 11.78
C ARG A 88 14.71 4.12 12.04
N TYR A 89 14.34 5.40 11.94
CA TYR A 89 15.25 6.50 12.25
C TYR A 89 15.67 6.54 13.73
N LEU A 90 14.71 6.39 14.65
CA LEU A 90 14.99 6.45 16.09
C LEU A 90 15.74 5.22 16.60
N ALA A 91 15.56 4.06 15.98
CA ALA A 91 16.28 2.83 16.31
C ALA A 91 17.68 2.76 15.69
N ASP A 92 17.98 3.53 14.63
CA ASP A 92 19.26 3.45 13.93
C ASP A 92 20.45 3.82 14.84
N PRO A 93 21.34 2.88 15.20
CA PRO A 93 22.46 3.15 16.11
C PRO A 93 23.51 4.08 15.49
N ARG A 94 23.52 4.24 14.16
CA ARG A 94 24.45 5.13 13.45
C ARG A 94 24.09 6.61 13.63
N VAL A 95 22.87 6.90 14.07
CA VAL A 95 22.42 8.27 14.36
C VAL A 95 22.63 8.56 15.85
N PRO A 96 23.46 9.55 16.23
CA PRO A 96 23.72 9.88 17.63
C PRO A 96 22.45 10.27 18.40
N ALA A 97 22.38 9.89 19.68
CA ALA A 97 21.25 10.18 20.56
C ALA A 97 20.92 11.67 20.63
N GLU A 98 21.94 12.52 20.77
CA GLU A 98 21.79 13.98 20.83
C GLU A 98 21.18 14.56 19.54
N ARG A 99 21.49 13.98 18.37
CA ARG A 99 20.88 14.37 17.10
C ARG A 99 19.40 14.02 17.06
N LYS A 100 19.03 12.81 17.50
CA LYS A 100 17.62 12.36 17.61
C LYS A 100 16.83 13.27 18.56
N ARG A 101 17.41 13.60 19.72
CA ARG A 101 16.79 14.47 20.72
C ARG A 101 16.54 15.86 20.16
N ARG A 102 17.56 16.50 19.57
CA ARG A 102 17.42 17.82 18.93
C ARG A 102 16.37 17.80 17.82
N PHE A 103 16.34 16.75 17.02
CA PHE A 103 15.36 16.60 15.96
C PHE A 103 13.92 16.56 16.49
N LEU A 104 13.66 15.76 17.54
CA LEU A 104 12.33 15.61 18.14
C LEU A 104 11.85 16.88 18.87
N LEU A 105 12.75 17.58 19.55
CA LEU A 105 12.41 18.77 20.34
C LEU A 105 12.26 20.06 19.50
N ALA A 106 12.55 20.01 18.21
CA ALA A 106 12.36 21.15 17.32
C ALA A 106 10.89 21.27 16.87
N GLU A 107 10.39 22.50 16.71
CA GLU A 107 9.17 22.84 15.95
C GLU A 107 7.94 21.94 16.24
N HIS A 108 7.62 21.72 17.52
CA HIS A 108 6.46 20.91 17.93
C HIS A 108 6.42 19.47 17.37
N ARG A 109 7.56 18.96 16.88
CA ARG A 109 7.64 17.65 16.21
C ARG A 109 7.29 16.51 17.13
N LEU A 110 7.68 16.60 18.41
CA LEU A 110 7.35 15.59 19.40
C LEU A 110 5.84 15.52 19.66
N GLU A 111 5.15 16.65 19.80
CA GLU A 111 3.69 16.65 20.04
C GLU A 111 2.95 16.11 18.82
N ARG A 112 3.36 16.52 17.62
CA ARG A 112 2.81 16.03 16.34
C ARG A 112 3.03 14.52 16.15
N LEU A 113 4.21 14.02 16.50
CA LEU A 113 4.49 12.58 16.48
C LEU A 113 3.53 11.85 17.43
N VAL A 114 3.36 12.32 18.66
CA VAL A 114 2.46 11.70 19.63
C VAL A 114 1.01 11.71 19.15
N ALA A 115 0.56 12.78 18.49
CA ALA A 115 -0.78 12.86 17.89
C ALA A 115 -0.99 11.75 16.84
N ASN A 116 -0.03 11.52 15.95
CA ASN A 116 -0.12 10.41 14.99
C ASN A 116 -0.08 9.03 15.68
N LEU A 117 0.79 8.81 16.67
CA LEU A 117 0.80 7.55 17.40
C LEU A 117 -0.55 7.29 18.10
N ALA A 118 -1.19 8.34 18.63
CA ALA A 118 -2.50 8.24 19.27
C ALA A 118 -3.57 7.91 18.23
N PHE A 119 -3.52 8.53 17.05
CA PHE A 119 -4.40 8.22 15.92
C PHE A 119 -4.28 6.75 15.50
N VAL A 120 -3.06 6.27 15.24
CA VAL A 120 -2.79 4.86 14.88
C VAL A 120 -3.33 3.91 15.94
N ALA A 121 -3.09 4.20 17.21
CA ALA A 121 -3.55 3.37 18.32
C ALA A 121 -5.09 3.32 18.38
N ARG A 122 -5.79 4.44 18.13
CA ARG A 122 -7.26 4.50 18.07
C ARG A 122 -7.82 3.74 16.88
N GLN A 123 -7.27 3.92 15.68
CA GLN A 123 -7.74 3.22 14.47
C GLN A 123 -7.58 1.69 14.60
N ALA A 124 -6.52 1.26 15.30
CA ALA A 124 -6.25 -0.16 15.52
C ALA A 124 -7.09 -0.79 16.66
N GLU A 125 -7.83 0.01 17.43
CA GLU A 125 -8.38 -0.41 18.72
C GLU A 125 -9.50 -1.45 18.60
N ALA A 126 -10.41 -1.26 17.64
CA ALA A 126 -11.58 -2.12 17.48
C ALA A 126 -11.18 -3.59 17.24
N TYR A 127 -10.28 -3.83 16.28
CA TYR A 127 -9.79 -5.18 15.98
C TYR A 127 -8.92 -5.76 17.11
N ALA A 128 -8.12 -4.92 17.77
CA ALA A 128 -7.27 -5.36 18.88
C ALA A 128 -8.10 -5.86 20.08
N ARG A 129 -9.28 -5.28 20.31
CA ARG A 129 -10.22 -5.71 21.36
C ARG A 129 -11.05 -6.92 20.94
N ASP A 130 -11.56 -6.91 19.71
CA ASP A 130 -12.45 -7.94 19.18
C ASP A 130 -12.06 -8.26 17.73
N PRO A 131 -11.23 -9.31 17.50
CA PRO A 131 -10.57 -9.59 16.23
C PRO A 131 -11.48 -10.27 15.19
N VAL A 132 -12.70 -9.74 15.01
CA VAL A 132 -13.65 -10.17 13.98
C VAL A 132 -13.47 -9.40 12.67
N ALA A 133 -14.02 -9.95 11.59
CA ALA A 133 -13.64 -9.50 10.26
C ALA A 133 -13.99 -8.04 9.94
N THR A 134 -15.05 -7.54 10.57
CA THR A 134 -15.62 -6.22 10.33
C THR A 134 -15.04 -5.12 11.23
N ASN A 135 -14.20 -5.46 12.21
CA ASN A 135 -13.60 -4.50 13.16
C ASN A 135 -12.24 -3.95 12.67
N ARG A 136 -11.92 -4.15 11.40
CA ARG A 136 -10.68 -3.74 10.72
C ARG A 136 -10.67 -2.26 10.35
N VAL A 137 -9.49 -1.77 9.99
CA VAL A 137 -9.32 -0.43 9.42
C VAL A 137 -9.99 -0.42 8.04
N SER A 138 -11.08 0.34 7.96
CA SER A 138 -11.96 0.44 6.81
C SER A 138 -11.55 1.62 5.94
N PHE A 139 -11.69 1.45 4.63
CA PHE A 139 -11.75 2.58 3.73
C PHE A 139 -12.96 3.48 4.01
N PRO A 140 -12.86 4.79 3.71
CA PRO A 140 -13.99 5.71 3.79
C PRO A 140 -14.98 5.46 2.65
N ARG A 141 -16.20 6.01 2.80
CA ARG A 141 -17.22 5.98 1.75
C ARG A 141 -17.23 7.27 0.96
N ALA A 142 -17.42 7.16 -0.35
CA ALA A 142 -17.76 8.25 -1.22
C ALA A 142 -19.23 8.68 -1.01
N PRO A 143 -19.63 9.89 -1.46
CA PRO A 143 -21.01 10.35 -1.40
C PRO A 143 -22.02 9.44 -2.12
N ASP A 144 -21.57 8.68 -3.13
CA ASP A 144 -22.40 7.71 -3.85
C ASP A 144 -22.54 6.35 -3.11
N GLY A 145 -21.99 6.27 -1.90
CA GLY A 145 -22.03 5.10 -1.04
C GLY A 145 -20.97 4.04 -1.34
N ARG A 146 -20.16 4.16 -2.39
CA ARG A 146 -19.09 3.18 -2.66
C ARG A 146 -17.90 3.40 -1.73
N TRP A 147 -17.11 2.35 -1.49
CA TRP A 147 -15.84 2.47 -0.78
C TRP A 147 -14.84 3.19 -1.69
N ILE A 148 -14.13 4.16 -1.13
CA ILE A 148 -13.02 4.84 -1.79
C ILE A 148 -11.79 3.97 -1.63
N SER A 149 -11.11 3.63 -2.72
CA SER A 149 -9.77 3.02 -2.64
C SER A 149 -8.82 4.02 -1.98
N ALA A 150 -8.60 3.86 -0.68
CA ALA A 150 -7.90 4.82 0.16
C ALA A 150 -6.56 4.27 0.64
N SER A 151 -5.82 3.69 -0.29
CA SER A 151 -4.41 3.30 -0.19
C SER A 151 -3.87 3.26 -1.61
N TRP A 152 -2.56 3.05 -1.80
CA TRP A 152 -1.84 3.31 -3.05
C TRP A 152 -2.52 2.84 -4.36
N ARG A 153 -3.35 1.77 -4.36
CA ARG A 153 -4.21 1.41 -5.51
C ARG A 153 -5.45 2.30 -5.59
N ASP A 154 -5.24 3.61 -5.69
CA ASP A 154 -6.25 4.67 -5.53
C ASP A 154 -7.28 4.78 -6.68
N SER A 155 -7.19 3.92 -7.70
CA SER A 155 -8.24 3.80 -8.71
C SER A 155 -9.51 3.17 -8.15
N ARG A 156 -10.65 3.43 -8.79
CA ARG A 156 -11.96 2.98 -8.30
C ARG A 156 -12.05 1.46 -8.20
N ALA A 157 -11.42 0.75 -9.14
CA ALA A 157 -11.36 -0.70 -9.16
C ALA A 157 -10.16 -1.27 -8.37
N GLY A 158 -9.23 -0.42 -7.92
CA GLY A 158 -7.90 -0.81 -7.45
C GLY A 158 -7.86 -1.83 -6.32
N TYR A 159 -8.84 -1.82 -5.41
CA TYR A 159 -9.00 -2.84 -4.36
C TYR A 159 -10.21 -3.76 -4.58
N GLY A 160 -10.68 -3.92 -5.82
CA GLY A 160 -11.82 -4.77 -6.15
C GLY A 160 -13.12 -4.36 -5.45
N ALA A 161 -13.34 -3.06 -5.24
CA ALA A 161 -14.44 -2.49 -4.44
C ALA A 161 -14.48 -2.97 -2.97
N GLY A 162 -13.37 -3.50 -2.46
CA GLY A 162 -13.23 -3.93 -1.08
C GLY A 162 -13.31 -2.79 -0.07
N ARG A 163 -13.71 -3.14 1.15
CA ARG A 163 -13.78 -2.25 2.31
C ARG A 163 -12.49 -2.25 3.12
N PHE A 164 -11.88 -3.42 3.28
CA PHE A 164 -10.72 -3.63 4.14
C PHE A 164 -9.56 -4.12 3.29
N ALA A 165 -8.55 -3.28 3.05
CA ALA A 165 -7.41 -3.64 2.22
C ALA A 165 -6.37 -4.47 2.97
N MET A 166 -5.75 -5.42 2.25
CA MET A 166 -4.78 -6.36 2.82
C MET A 166 -3.48 -5.68 3.20
N ASP A 167 -2.94 -4.83 2.34
CA ASP A 167 -1.75 -4.01 2.64
C ASP A 167 -1.93 -3.20 3.94
N VAL A 168 -3.05 -2.49 4.11
CA VAL A 168 -3.32 -1.75 5.34
C VAL A 168 -3.41 -2.71 6.54
N ASN A 169 -4.29 -3.70 6.48
CA ASN A 169 -4.69 -4.46 7.66
C ASN A 169 -3.74 -5.61 8.04
N VAL A 170 -2.99 -6.15 7.08
CA VAL A 170 -2.06 -7.28 7.28
C VAL A 170 -0.61 -6.83 7.29
N ILE A 171 -0.27 -5.79 6.52
CA ILE A 171 1.11 -5.32 6.41
C ILE A 171 1.34 -4.13 7.35
N TRP A 172 0.61 -3.02 7.15
CA TRP A 172 0.93 -1.75 7.78
C TRP A 172 0.51 -1.62 9.24
N VAL A 173 -0.75 -1.91 9.59
CA VAL A 173 -1.25 -1.75 10.98
C VAL A 173 -0.40 -2.50 12.02
N PRO A 174 -0.11 -3.82 11.89
CA PRO A 174 0.73 -4.50 12.87
C PRO A 174 2.14 -3.90 12.98
N ARG A 175 2.74 -3.44 11.86
CA ARG A 175 4.09 -2.84 11.85
C ARG A 175 4.09 -1.44 12.45
N ALA A 176 3.01 -0.70 12.26
CA ALA A 176 2.80 0.59 12.90
C ALA A 176 2.71 0.44 14.43
N LEU A 177 1.99 -0.57 14.94
CA LEU A 177 1.92 -0.86 16.37
C LEU A 177 3.27 -1.33 16.96
N GLU A 178 4.03 -2.15 16.24
CA GLU A 178 5.40 -2.49 16.64
C GLU A 178 6.31 -1.25 16.66
N SER A 179 6.12 -0.36 15.69
CA SER A 179 6.83 0.91 15.59
C SER A 179 6.46 1.86 16.71
N VAL A 180 5.20 1.90 17.16
CA VAL A 180 4.77 2.61 18.37
C VAL A 180 5.61 2.16 19.55
N GLY A 181 5.76 0.85 19.78
CA GLY A 181 6.59 0.32 20.86
C GLY A 181 8.05 0.76 20.75
N THR A 182 8.62 0.62 19.56
CA THR A 182 10.00 1.03 19.26
C THR A 182 10.23 2.52 19.54
N ILE A 183 9.28 3.36 19.14
CA ILE A 183 9.34 4.82 19.35
C ILE A 183 9.25 5.15 20.83
N LEU A 184 8.28 4.56 21.56
CA LEU A 184 8.13 4.80 23.00
C LEU A 184 9.40 4.42 23.78
N ASP A 185 10.03 3.29 23.43
CA ASP A 185 11.28 2.87 24.06
C ASP A 185 12.46 3.77 23.67
N ALA A 186 12.49 4.29 22.44
CA ALA A 186 13.49 5.25 22.01
C ALA A 186 13.34 6.58 22.76
N LEU A 187 12.12 7.08 22.95
CA LEU A 187 11.85 8.29 23.72
C LEU A 187 12.35 8.16 25.17
N GLN A 188 12.08 7.01 25.80
CA GLN A 188 12.59 6.72 27.14
C GLN A 188 14.12 6.73 27.20
N ARG A 189 14.80 6.05 26.26
CA ARG A 189 16.28 6.03 26.19
C ARG A 189 16.89 7.41 25.94
N LEU A 190 16.19 8.28 25.23
CA LEU A 190 16.62 9.65 24.95
C LEU A 190 16.33 10.62 26.11
N GLY A 191 15.66 10.17 27.18
CA GLY A 191 15.22 11.04 28.28
C GLY A 191 14.17 12.06 27.85
N VAL A 192 13.35 11.73 26.85
CA VAL A 192 12.28 12.58 26.32
C VAL A 192 10.93 12.02 26.78
N ALA A 193 10.21 12.78 27.60
CA ALA A 193 8.93 12.38 28.17
C ALA A 193 7.81 13.30 27.66
N PRO A 194 7.12 12.94 26.55
CA PRO A 194 5.96 13.69 26.10
C PRO A 194 4.73 13.43 26.97
N ALA A 195 3.78 14.35 26.95
CA ALA A 195 2.43 14.09 27.44
C ALA A 195 1.69 13.16 26.47
N ILE A 196 1.15 12.06 26.98
CA ILE A 196 0.35 11.07 26.22
C ILE A 196 -1.00 10.93 26.92
N PRO A 197 -1.97 11.83 26.67
CA PRO A 197 -3.22 11.86 27.42
C PRO A 197 -4.28 10.88 26.90
N GLU A 198 -4.16 10.42 25.66
CA GLU A 198 -5.23 9.69 24.96
C GLU A 198 -5.02 8.17 24.99
N GLU A 199 -6.09 7.44 25.32
CA GLU A 199 -6.16 5.98 25.14
C GLU A 199 -6.42 5.63 23.65
N PRO A 200 -5.96 4.47 23.16
CA PRO A 200 -5.26 3.41 23.91
C PRO A 200 -3.73 3.61 24.03
N LEU A 201 -3.17 4.67 23.44
CA LEU A 201 -1.72 4.92 23.46
C LEU A 201 -1.18 5.12 24.88
N ALA A 202 -1.91 5.85 25.74
CA ALA A 202 -1.55 6.02 27.15
C ALA A 202 -1.47 4.67 27.90
N GLY A 203 -2.38 3.75 27.61
CA GLY A 203 -2.34 2.37 28.10
C GLY A 203 -1.10 1.62 27.62
N TYR A 204 -0.77 1.70 26.32
CA TYR A 204 0.44 1.08 25.76
C TYR A 204 1.73 1.68 26.33
N ALA A 205 1.73 2.98 26.62
CA ALA A 205 2.85 3.67 27.25
C ALA A 205 3.13 3.13 28.67
N ARG A 206 2.08 2.79 29.42
CA ARG A 206 2.13 2.27 30.80
C ARG A 206 2.34 0.75 30.87
N ASP A 207 1.74 -0.01 29.95
CA ASP A 207 1.80 -1.48 29.90
C ASP A 207 2.21 -1.95 28.49
N ARG A 208 3.49 -2.32 28.33
CA ARG A 208 4.00 -2.89 27.08
C ARG A 208 3.39 -4.25 26.73
N HIS A 209 2.87 -5.00 27.70
CA HIS A 209 2.18 -6.25 27.42
C HIS A 209 0.82 -6.00 26.73
N ALA A 210 0.13 -4.91 27.04
CA ALA A 210 -1.07 -4.51 26.30
C ALA A 210 -0.77 -4.23 24.83
N LEU A 211 0.31 -3.50 24.54
CA LEU A 211 0.75 -3.27 23.17
C LEU A 211 1.11 -4.58 22.47
N ALA A 212 1.86 -5.46 23.13
CA ALA A 212 2.24 -6.76 22.57
C ALA A 212 1.01 -7.63 22.23
N ARG A 213 -0.04 -7.61 23.06
CA ARG A 213 -1.33 -8.29 22.77
C ARG A 213 -2.02 -7.69 21.54
N ALA A 214 -2.06 -6.35 21.43
CA ALA A 214 -2.63 -5.69 20.26
C ALA A 214 -1.87 -6.02 18.97
N VAL A 215 -0.52 -6.00 19.01
CA VAL A 215 0.33 -6.43 17.90
C VAL A 215 0.04 -7.89 17.51
N ALA A 216 -0.05 -8.79 18.48
CA ALA A 216 -0.33 -10.20 18.23
C ALA A 216 -1.72 -10.41 17.59
N ALA A 217 -2.75 -9.70 18.07
CA ALA A 217 -4.08 -9.73 17.46
C ALA A 217 -4.02 -9.27 16.00
N TRP A 218 -3.37 -8.14 15.72
CA TRP A 218 -3.23 -7.61 14.36
C TRP A 218 -2.40 -8.48 13.42
N LYS A 219 -1.35 -9.16 13.91
CA LYS A 219 -0.66 -10.19 13.11
C LYS A 219 -1.58 -11.35 12.73
N GLY A 220 -2.58 -11.65 13.56
CA GLY A 220 -3.64 -12.62 13.26
C GLY A 220 -4.59 -12.18 12.14
N ALA A 221 -4.67 -10.89 11.79
CA ALA A 221 -5.60 -10.38 10.78
C ALA A 221 -5.44 -11.04 9.40
N GLU A 222 -4.23 -11.49 9.08
CA GLU A 222 -3.91 -12.21 7.85
C GLU A 222 -4.86 -13.38 7.56
N GLN A 223 -5.28 -14.11 8.59
CA GLN A 223 -6.09 -15.33 8.41
C GLN A 223 -7.38 -15.08 7.63
N HIS A 224 -7.93 -13.86 7.69
CA HIS A 224 -9.17 -13.49 7.03
C HIS A 224 -8.99 -13.18 5.55
N PHE A 225 -7.76 -12.91 5.12
CA PHE A 225 -7.41 -12.64 3.73
C PHE A 225 -6.96 -13.90 2.99
N ARG A 226 -6.85 -15.04 3.65
CA ARG A 226 -6.37 -16.28 3.02
C ARG A 226 -7.40 -16.81 2.03
N VAL A 227 -6.95 -17.02 0.81
CA VAL A 227 -7.70 -17.69 -0.25
C VAL A 227 -7.01 -19.02 -0.56
N VAL A 228 -7.81 -20.08 -0.68
CA VAL A 228 -7.36 -21.41 -1.09
C VAL A 228 -8.33 -21.92 -2.15
N LEU A 229 -7.83 -22.17 -3.37
CA LEU A 229 -8.63 -22.65 -4.49
C LEU A 229 -8.11 -24.00 -4.96
N ALA A 230 -9.01 -24.96 -5.19
CA ALA A 230 -8.63 -26.27 -5.71
C ALA A 230 -8.17 -26.17 -7.18
N PRO A 231 -7.26 -27.05 -7.67
CA PRO A 231 -6.80 -27.04 -9.06
C PRO A 231 -7.91 -26.93 -10.13
N ARG A 232 -8.99 -27.69 -9.93
CA ARG A 232 -10.14 -27.67 -10.83
C ARG A 232 -10.82 -26.30 -10.86
N GLU A 233 -11.06 -25.72 -9.69
CA GLU A 233 -11.69 -24.41 -9.55
C GLU A 233 -10.81 -23.30 -10.15
N VAL A 234 -9.50 -23.39 -9.98
CA VAL A 234 -8.53 -22.49 -10.61
C VAL A 234 -8.65 -22.54 -12.14
N GLY A 235 -8.69 -23.74 -12.71
CA GLY A 235 -8.88 -23.93 -14.16
C GLY A 235 -10.20 -23.37 -14.69
N GLU A 236 -11.31 -23.66 -14.01
CA GLU A 236 -12.65 -23.19 -14.40
C GLU A 236 -12.75 -21.66 -14.35
N ARG A 237 -12.21 -21.02 -13.30
CA ARG A 237 -12.23 -19.55 -13.16
C ARG A 237 -11.33 -18.84 -14.17
N VAL A 238 -10.14 -19.37 -14.42
CA VAL A 238 -9.23 -18.82 -15.43
C VAL A 238 -9.85 -18.93 -16.82
N GLU A 239 -10.39 -20.08 -17.21
CA GLU A 239 -11.02 -20.23 -18.53
C GLU A 239 -12.22 -19.27 -18.70
N ALA A 240 -13.04 -19.11 -17.65
CA ALA A 240 -14.13 -18.14 -17.66
C ALA A 240 -13.61 -16.70 -17.86
N ARG A 241 -12.55 -16.30 -17.14
CA ARG A 241 -11.94 -14.97 -17.30
C ARG A 241 -11.38 -14.75 -18.70
N LEU A 242 -10.71 -15.75 -19.28
CA LEU A 242 -10.16 -15.68 -20.63
C LEU A 242 -11.26 -15.56 -21.68
N GLY A 243 -12.45 -16.14 -21.43
CA GLY A 243 -13.64 -15.96 -22.27
C GLY A 243 -14.11 -14.51 -22.42
N GLU A 244 -13.78 -13.65 -21.45
CA GLU A 244 -14.15 -12.23 -21.42
C GLU A 244 -13.09 -11.29 -22.00
N LEU A 245 -11.96 -11.84 -22.45
CA LEU A 245 -10.89 -11.08 -23.11
C LEU A 245 -11.15 -10.96 -24.61
N PRO A 246 -10.59 -9.94 -25.28
CA PRO A 246 -10.59 -9.86 -26.73
C PRO A 246 -10.04 -11.16 -27.36
N PRO A 247 -10.60 -11.65 -28.49
CA PRO A 247 -10.26 -12.98 -29.02
C PRO A 247 -8.77 -13.26 -29.18
N SER A 248 -8.01 -12.29 -29.72
CA SER A 248 -6.56 -12.44 -29.92
C SER A 248 -5.80 -12.58 -28.61
N GLU A 249 -6.23 -11.88 -27.56
CA GLU A 249 -5.62 -11.96 -26.23
C GLU A 249 -6.01 -13.25 -25.52
N ALA A 250 -7.29 -13.64 -25.61
CA ALA A 250 -7.78 -14.90 -25.08
C ALA A 250 -7.02 -16.10 -25.68
N ASP A 251 -6.84 -16.13 -27.00
CA ASP A 251 -6.14 -17.22 -27.69
C ASP A 251 -4.65 -17.30 -27.30
N PHE A 252 -4.00 -16.15 -27.11
CA PHE A 252 -2.62 -16.09 -26.63
C PHE A 252 -2.50 -16.70 -25.23
N TRP A 253 -3.33 -16.25 -24.28
CA TRP A 253 -3.26 -16.74 -22.91
C TRP A 253 -3.73 -18.19 -22.75
N ARG A 254 -4.69 -18.66 -23.56
CA ARG A 254 -5.00 -20.10 -23.66
C ARG A 254 -3.82 -20.90 -24.19
N GLY A 255 -3.02 -20.33 -25.08
CA GLY A 255 -1.76 -20.91 -25.54
C GLY A 255 -0.78 -21.13 -24.39
N VAL A 256 -0.55 -20.09 -23.59
CA VAL A 256 0.29 -20.17 -22.37
C VAL A 256 -0.28 -21.19 -21.38
N MET A 257 -1.60 -21.16 -21.13
CA MET A 257 -2.27 -22.10 -20.25
C MET A 257 -2.06 -23.57 -20.66
N ARG A 258 -2.12 -23.87 -21.96
CA ARG A 258 -1.86 -25.23 -22.49
C ARG A 258 -0.40 -25.66 -22.35
N GLN A 259 0.54 -24.72 -22.47
CA GLN A 259 1.97 -25.01 -22.31
C GLN A 259 2.33 -25.31 -20.86
N GLU A 260 1.74 -24.55 -19.93
CA GLU A 260 1.99 -24.72 -18.49
C GLU A 260 1.25 -25.91 -17.89
N GLY A 261 0.07 -26.24 -18.41
CA GLY A 261 -0.83 -27.19 -17.79
C GLY A 261 -1.57 -26.60 -16.58
N LEU A 262 -2.50 -27.39 -16.02
CA LEU A 262 -3.20 -27.03 -14.78
C LEU A 262 -2.24 -27.13 -13.59
N PRO A 263 -2.36 -26.25 -12.58
CA PRO A 263 -1.59 -26.40 -11.34
C PRO A 263 -1.89 -27.74 -10.66
N ASP A 264 -0.85 -28.48 -10.25
CA ASP A 264 -1.01 -29.77 -9.57
C ASP A 264 -1.59 -29.63 -8.15
N ASP A 265 -1.35 -28.48 -7.51
CA ASP A 265 -1.72 -28.18 -6.13
C ASP A 265 -2.68 -27.00 -6.01
N SER A 266 -3.36 -26.92 -4.86
CA SER A 266 -4.23 -25.78 -4.56
C SER A 266 -3.47 -24.45 -4.63
N LEU A 267 -4.08 -23.46 -5.29
CA LEU A 267 -3.56 -22.09 -5.32
C LEU A 267 -3.86 -21.43 -3.97
N ARG A 268 -2.83 -20.89 -3.32
CA ARG A 268 -2.91 -20.23 -2.01
C ARG A 268 -2.32 -18.84 -2.12
N PHE A 269 -3.07 -17.82 -1.70
CA PHE A 269 -2.62 -16.42 -1.72
C PHE A 269 -3.40 -15.59 -0.71
N LEU A 270 -2.93 -14.37 -0.47
CA LEU A 270 -3.68 -13.35 0.27
C LEU A 270 -4.54 -12.57 -0.72
N ALA A 271 -5.85 -12.57 -0.51
CA ALA A 271 -6.79 -11.69 -1.21
C ALA A 271 -6.35 -10.24 -1.09
N LEU A 272 -6.57 -9.46 -2.15
CA LEU A 272 -6.24 -8.04 -2.20
C LEU A 272 -6.99 -7.22 -1.13
N SER A 273 -8.23 -7.59 -0.88
CA SER A 273 -9.11 -6.90 0.06
C SER A 273 -10.22 -7.83 0.56
N LEU A 274 -10.97 -7.36 1.56
CA LEU A 274 -12.22 -7.98 1.99
C LEU A 274 -13.41 -7.09 1.62
N ALA A 275 -14.52 -7.74 1.28
CA ALA A 275 -15.81 -7.09 1.09
C ALA A 275 -16.38 -6.54 2.42
N ALA A 276 -17.50 -5.82 2.34
CA ALA A 276 -18.09 -5.13 3.49
C ALA A 276 -18.53 -6.08 4.63
N ASP A 277 -18.86 -7.32 4.28
CA ASP A 277 -19.22 -8.42 5.18
C ASP A 277 -18.01 -9.20 5.72
N GLY A 278 -16.80 -8.85 5.28
CA GLY A 278 -15.55 -9.45 5.72
C GLY A 278 -15.08 -10.67 4.92
N TRP A 279 -15.76 -11.04 3.82
CA TRP A 279 -15.29 -12.12 2.94
C TRP A 279 -14.15 -11.66 2.03
N PRO A 280 -13.14 -12.51 1.77
CA PRO A 280 -12.03 -12.16 0.89
C PRO A 280 -12.46 -12.03 -0.56
N ILE A 281 -11.99 -10.97 -1.22
CA ILE A 281 -12.14 -10.76 -2.67
C ILE A 281 -10.91 -11.39 -3.33
N PRO A 282 -11.07 -12.53 -4.05
CA PRO A 282 -9.96 -13.37 -4.49
C PRO A 282 -9.23 -12.77 -5.71
N ILE A 283 -8.43 -11.73 -5.47
CA ILE A 283 -7.53 -11.14 -6.46
C ILE A 283 -6.10 -11.39 -6.02
N VAL A 284 -5.31 -12.12 -6.83
CA VAL A 284 -3.87 -12.25 -6.59
C VAL A 284 -3.23 -10.89 -6.85
N ASN A 285 -2.27 -10.48 -6.03
CA ASN A 285 -1.73 -9.12 -6.06
C ASN A 285 -0.26 -9.07 -5.62
N THR A 286 0.41 -7.97 -5.94
CA THR A 286 1.83 -7.71 -5.66
C THR A 286 2.12 -7.23 -4.25
N ASP A 287 1.11 -6.84 -3.47
CA ASP A 287 1.28 -6.21 -2.14
C ASP A 287 2.12 -7.03 -1.14
N PRO A 288 2.09 -8.38 -1.13
CA PRO A 288 2.97 -9.18 -0.27
C PRO A 288 4.46 -8.86 -0.42
N ALA A 289 4.89 -8.29 -1.55
CA ALA A 289 6.26 -7.81 -1.74
C ALA A 289 6.66 -6.73 -0.72
N MET A 290 5.72 -5.89 -0.26
CA MET A 290 5.99 -4.92 0.80
C MET A 290 6.36 -5.61 2.11
N LEU A 291 5.71 -6.71 2.44
CA LEU A 291 6.04 -7.46 3.64
C LEU A 291 7.46 -8.05 3.56
N LEU A 292 7.88 -8.53 2.38
CA LEU A 292 9.25 -8.99 2.16
C LEU A 292 10.29 -7.87 2.34
N LEU A 293 9.93 -6.61 2.09
CA LEU A 293 10.80 -5.44 2.32
C LEU A 293 10.86 -5.02 3.79
N LEU A 294 9.78 -5.20 4.55
CA LEU A 294 9.64 -4.56 5.86
C LEU A 294 10.35 -5.30 7.00
N GLU A 295 10.37 -6.63 6.97
CA GLU A 295 10.89 -7.45 8.07
C GLU A 295 11.54 -8.74 7.56
N PRO A 296 12.50 -9.32 8.30
CA PRO A 296 13.02 -10.65 7.99
C PRO A 296 11.94 -11.72 8.23
N LEU A 297 11.79 -12.63 7.27
CA LEU A 297 10.85 -13.74 7.31
C LEU A 297 11.60 -15.07 7.20
N GLY A 298 11.01 -16.14 7.72
CA GLY A 298 11.50 -17.50 7.43
C GLY A 298 11.38 -17.83 5.94
N LEU A 299 12.31 -18.64 5.41
CA LEU A 299 12.38 -18.96 3.97
C LEU A 299 11.04 -19.49 3.42
N ASP A 300 10.41 -20.43 4.11
CA ASP A 300 9.12 -21.00 3.71
C ASP A 300 8.04 -19.92 3.57
N ARG A 301 8.05 -18.95 4.50
CA ARG A 301 7.10 -17.84 4.47
C ARG A 301 7.37 -16.91 3.30
N THR A 302 8.63 -16.59 3.05
CA THR A 302 9.04 -15.77 1.89
C THR A 302 8.60 -16.44 0.58
N LEU A 303 8.83 -17.74 0.43
CA LEU A 303 8.43 -18.49 -0.76
C LEU A 303 6.91 -18.57 -0.91
N ALA A 304 6.17 -18.74 0.19
CA ALA A 304 4.71 -18.74 0.16
C ALA A 304 4.11 -17.39 -0.29
N LEU A 305 4.75 -16.27 0.09
CA LEU A 305 4.30 -14.92 -0.31
C LEU A 305 4.73 -14.56 -1.74
N ALA A 306 5.95 -14.92 -2.15
CA ALA A 306 6.47 -14.65 -3.49
C ALA A 306 5.87 -15.59 -4.55
N GLY A 307 5.48 -16.82 -4.17
CA GLY A 307 5.01 -17.86 -5.08
C GLY A 307 3.89 -17.43 -6.03
N PRO A 308 2.78 -16.86 -5.53
CA PRO A 308 1.70 -16.36 -6.40
C PRO A 308 2.14 -15.26 -7.37
N VAL A 309 3.08 -14.40 -6.96
CA VAL A 309 3.65 -13.34 -7.80
C VAL A 309 4.53 -13.93 -8.90
N MET A 310 5.36 -14.92 -8.58
CA MET A 310 6.33 -15.53 -9.49
C MET A 310 5.76 -16.65 -10.38
N ARG A 311 4.53 -17.08 -10.11
CA ARG A 311 3.79 -18.02 -10.94
C ARG A 311 3.34 -17.32 -12.23
N ARG A 312 3.50 -18.01 -13.38
CA ARG A 312 3.19 -17.46 -14.70
C ARG A 312 1.70 -17.11 -14.81
N TYR A 313 1.39 -15.99 -15.45
CA TYR A 313 0.02 -15.64 -15.85
C TYR A 313 -0.46 -16.64 -16.95
N PRO A 314 -1.73 -17.11 -16.94
CA PRO A 314 -2.88 -16.61 -16.17
C PRO A 314 -3.06 -17.21 -14.77
N TRP A 315 -2.17 -18.09 -14.29
CA TRP A 315 -2.30 -18.71 -12.97
C TRP A 315 -1.87 -17.79 -11.82
N GLY A 316 -0.82 -17.00 -12.02
CA GLY A 316 -0.26 -16.03 -11.08
C GLY A 316 -0.19 -14.64 -11.69
N LEU A 317 0.92 -13.92 -11.45
CA LEU A 317 1.13 -12.56 -11.95
C LEU A 317 2.26 -12.44 -12.98
N PHE A 318 3.16 -13.42 -13.07
CA PHE A 318 4.41 -13.26 -13.79
C PHE A 318 4.26 -13.42 -15.31
N VAL A 319 4.80 -12.47 -16.08
CA VAL A 319 4.88 -12.55 -17.54
C VAL A 319 6.33 -12.40 -17.97
N ASP A 320 6.88 -13.38 -18.70
CA ASP A 320 8.34 -13.51 -18.88
C ASP A 320 8.99 -12.37 -19.67
N ASP A 321 8.25 -11.63 -20.49
CA ASP A 321 8.79 -10.51 -21.29
C ASP A 321 8.20 -9.17 -20.84
N LEU A 322 7.69 -9.11 -19.61
CA LEU A 322 7.01 -7.93 -19.08
C LEU A 322 7.31 -7.67 -17.60
N GLY A 323 7.32 -8.71 -16.76
CA GLY A 323 7.37 -8.61 -15.31
C GLY A 323 6.06 -9.01 -14.63
N PRO A 324 5.93 -8.79 -13.30
CA PRO A 324 4.74 -9.14 -12.53
C PRO A 324 3.61 -8.13 -12.76
N LEU A 325 2.45 -8.60 -13.21
CA LEU A 325 1.22 -7.80 -13.27
C LEU A 325 0.80 -7.42 -11.85
N THR A 326 0.25 -6.21 -11.68
CA THR A 326 -0.13 -5.66 -10.38
C THR A 326 -1.26 -6.45 -9.71
N ALA A 327 -2.10 -7.13 -10.49
CA ALA A 327 -3.23 -7.92 -10.03
C ALA A 327 -3.55 -9.08 -11.00
N ASN A 328 -4.28 -10.08 -10.52
CA ASN A 328 -4.96 -11.08 -11.35
C ASN A 328 -6.39 -11.28 -10.82
N ASP A 329 -7.35 -10.83 -11.62
CA ASP A 329 -8.78 -10.84 -11.33
C ASP A 329 -9.48 -12.12 -11.78
N ALA A 330 -8.77 -13.11 -12.34
CA ALA A 330 -9.37 -14.32 -12.89
C ALA A 330 -10.21 -15.10 -11.87
N TYR A 331 -9.90 -14.96 -10.58
CA TYR A 331 -10.63 -15.65 -9.52
C TYR A 331 -11.78 -14.83 -8.92
N ALA A 332 -11.93 -13.56 -9.33
CA ALA A 332 -12.96 -12.63 -8.87
C ALA A 332 -14.27 -12.77 -9.67
N SER A 333 -15.29 -12.00 -9.30
CA SER A 333 -16.59 -12.01 -9.99
C SER A 333 -16.55 -11.25 -11.33
N PRO A 334 -17.46 -11.56 -12.28
CA PRO A 334 -17.55 -10.85 -13.55
C PRO A 334 -17.74 -9.32 -13.44
N ASP A 335 -18.45 -8.86 -12.41
CA ASP A 335 -18.62 -7.42 -12.14
C ASP A 335 -17.28 -6.72 -11.91
N LEU A 336 -16.30 -7.40 -11.31
CA LEU A 336 -14.97 -6.86 -11.09
C LEU A 336 -14.13 -6.85 -12.36
N TRP A 337 -14.29 -7.83 -13.26
CA TRP A 337 -13.65 -7.81 -14.57
C TRP A 337 -14.07 -6.57 -15.37
N ASP A 338 -15.37 -6.24 -15.32
CA ASP A 338 -15.92 -5.04 -15.95
C ASP A 338 -15.51 -3.75 -15.23
N ALA A 339 -15.36 -3.76 -13.91
CA ALA A 339 -14.82 -2.63 -13.16
C ALA A 339 -13.37 -2.31 -13.60
N PHE A 340 -12.49 -3.32 -13.68
CA PHE A 340 -11.11 -3.13 -14.15
C PHE A 340 -11.03 -2.71 -15.62
N ARG A 341 -11.95 -3.19 -16.47
CA ARG A 341 -12.02 -2.76 -17.88
C ARG A 341 -12.32 -1.26 -18.01
N ARG A 342 -13.15 -0.71 -17.12
CA ARG A 342 -13.50 0.72 -17.12
C ARG A 342 -12.44 1.61 -16.49
N ASP A 343 -11.60 1.06 -15.61
CA ASP A 343 -10.59 1.79 -14.86
C ASP A 343 -9.30 0.96 -14.77
N ALA A 344 -8.48 1.09 -15.81
CA ALA A 344 -7.36 0.19 -16.06
C ALA A 344 -6.11 0.48 -15.20
N TYR A 345 -6.09 1.55 -14.40
CA TYR A 345 -4.86 2.07 -13.76
C TYR A 345 -4.15 1.07 -12.84
N HIS A 346 -4.92 0.29 -12.06
CA HIS A 346 -4.42 -0.81 -11.22
C HIS A 346 -4.91 -2.17 -11.70
N SER A 347 -5.15 -2.31 -13.00
CA SER A 347 -5.78 -3.50 -13.56
C SER A 347 -4.80 -4.66 -13.79
N PRO A 348 -5.32 -5.87 -14.04
CA PRO A 348 -4.51 -7.05 -14.35
C PRO A 348 -3.70 -7.01 -15.65
N THR A 349 -3.63 -5.88 -16.35
CA THR A 349 -2.76 -5.69 -17.52
C THR A 349 -1.58 -4.77 -17.24
N VAL A 350 -1.52 -4.17 -16.05
CA VAL A 350 -0.53 -3.16 -15.67
C VAL A 350 0.59 -3.82 -14.87
N VAL A 351 1.83 -3.45 -15.19
CA VAL A 351 3.00 -3.61 -14.34
C VAL A 351 3.41 -2.23 -13.82
N TRP A 352 3.68 -2.14 -12.52
CA TRP A 352 4.16 -0.91 -11.90
C TRP A 352 5.60 -1.08 -11.43
N GLY A 353 6.48 -0.17 -11.87
CA GLY A 353 7.88 -0.13 -11.45
C GLY A 353 8.05 -0.07 -9.93
N ARG A 354 7.12 0.56 -9.21
CA ARG A 354 7.06 0.52 -7.73
C ARG A 354 7.05 -0.92 -7.21
N ASP A 355 6.11 -1.74 -7.68
CA ASP A 355 5.93 -3.11 -7.18
C ASP A 355 7.08 -4.02 -7.61
N VAL A 356 7.61 -3.81 -8.81
CA VAL A 356 8.85 -4.46 -9.26
C VAL A 356 9.98 -4.16 -8.29
N ASN A 357 10.20 -2.89 -7.95
CA ASN A 357 11.25 -2.46 -7.02
C ASN A 357 11.05 -3.03 -5.62
N LEU A 358 9.82 -3.04 -5.11
CA LEU A 358 9.48 -3.66 -3.82
C LEU A 358 9.78 -5.16 -3.82
N LEU A 359 9.41 -5.88 -4.89
CA LEU A 359 9.68 -7.31 -5.03
C LEU A 359 11.18 -7.59 -5.10
N LEU A 360 11.93 -6.85 -5.92
CA LEU A 360 13.38 -6.99 -6.05
C LEU A 360 14.08 -6.69 -4.72
N ALA A 361 13.76 -5.58 -4.08
CA ALA A 361 14.36 -5.22 -2.79
C ALA A 361 14.01 -6.24 -1.69
N GLY A 362 12.74 -6.64 -1.61
CA GLY A 362 12.26 -7.63 -0.66
C GLY A 362 12.98 -8.96 -0.82
N LEU A 363 12.97 -9.55 -2.01
CA LEU A 363 13.65 -10.83 -2.28
C LEU A 363 15.16 -10.75 -1.98
N ALA A 364 15.82 -9.65 -2.31
CA ALA A 364 17.24 -9.47 -2.04
C ALA A 364 17.54 -9.40 -0.54
N LEU A 365 16.73 -8.65 0.23
CA LEU A 365 16.86 -8.57 1.68
C LEU A 365 16.57 -9.92 2.36
N GLN A 366 15.54 -10.64 1.93
CA GLN A 366 15.24 -11.98 2.46
C GLN A 366 16.36 -12.98 2.16
N ALA A 367 16.93 -12.96 0.95
CA ALA A 367 18.05 -13.83 0.61
C ALA A 367 19.32 -13.52 1.42
N ARG A 368 19.56 -12.24 1.77
CA ARG A 368 20.69 -11.82 2.61
C ARG A 368 20.48 -12.11 4.09
N GLY A 369 19.23 -12.02 4.56
CA GLY A 369 18.85 -12.25 5.95
C GLY A 369 18.56 -13.71 6.29
N ALA A 370 18.59 -14.61 5.31
CA ALA A 370 18.35 -16.03 5.53
C ALA A 370 19.38 -16.64 6.49
N ALA A 371 18.93 -17.63 7.28
CA ALA A 371 19.80 -18.31 8.23
C ALA A 371 20.98 -19.00 7.52
N PRO A 372 22.18 -19.08 8.15
CA PRO A 372 23.31 -19.79 7.56
C PRO A 372 22.94 -21.22 7.15
N GLY A 373 23.25 -21.59 5.90
CA GLY A 373 22.94 -22.89 5.33
C GLY A 373 21.53 -23.04 4.73
N SER A 374 20.68 -22.01 4.79
CA SER A 374 19.41 -22.01 4.03
C SER A 374 19.65 -21.97 2.53
N ASP A 375 18.93 -22.81 1.78
CA ASP A 375 18.96 -22.79 0.32
C ASP A 375 18.10 -21.63 -0.23
N VAL A 376 18.76 -20.53 -0.56
CA VAL A 376 18.12 -19.32 -1.12
C VAL A 376 18.08 -19.32 -2.65
N THR A 377 18.34 -20.45 -3.32
CA THR A 377 18.39 -20.55 -4.79
C THR A 377 17.09 -20.07 -5.42
N ALA A 378 15.93 -20.50 -4.90
CA ALA A 378 14.63 -20.07 -5.40
C ALA A 378 14.40 -18.55 -5.32
N LEU A 379 14.93 -17.88 -4.28
CA LEU A 379 14.84 -16.42 -4.15
C LEU A 379 15.74 -15.70 -5.16
N ARG A 380 16.95 -16.21 -5.37
CA ARG A 380 17.89 -15.68 -6.37
C ARG A 380 17.38 -15.88 -7.80
N ASP A 381 16.73 -17.01 -8.05
CA ASP A 381 16.09 -17.28 -9.33
C ASP A 381 14.88 -16.38 -9.58
N ALA A 382 14.07 -16.13 -8.56
CA ALA A 382 12.98 -15.16 -8.64
C ALA A 382 13.50 -13.74 -8.95
N LEU A 383 14.56 -13.30 -8.27
CA LEU A 383 15.24 -12.03 -8.56
C LEU A 383 15.68 -11.94 -10.02
N ARG A 384 16.46 -12.92 -10.47
CA ARG A 384 17.00 -12.95 -11.84
C ARG A 384 15.89 -12.95 -12.88
N ARG A 385 14.86 -13.79 -12.71
CA ARG A 385 13.71 -13.84 -13.62
C ARG A 385 13.01 -12.48 -13.70
N THR A 386 12.77 -11.81 -12.57
CA THR A 386 12.14 -10.49 -12.55
C THR A 386 12.99 -9.45 -13.28
N VAL A 387 14.30 -9.39 -13.01
CA VAL A 387 15.22 -8.48 -13.72
C VAL A 387 15.18 -8.75 -15.22
N ASP A 388 15.39 -10.01 -15.63
CA ASP A 388 15.44 -10.38 -17.04
C ASP A 388 14.13 -10.07 -17.78
N ALA A 389 12.97 -10.28 -17.12
CA ALA A 389 11.66 -9.99 -17.72
C ALA A 389 11.42 -8.50 -17.93
N VAL A 390 11.82 -7.69 -16.96
CA VAL A 390 11.71 -6.23 -17.03
C VAL A 390 12.69 -5.67 -18.06
N GLU A 391 13.91 -6.20 -18.15
CA GLU A 391 14.88 -5.84 -19.19
C GLU A 391 14.36 -6.19 -20.59
N ARG A 392 13.83 -7.41 -20.78
CA ARG A 392 13.24 -7.84 -22.06
C ARG A 392 12.03 -7.01 -22.48
N SER A 393 11.30 -6.43 -21.52
CA SER A 393 10.19 -5.54 -21.82
C SER A 393 10.62 -4.24 -22.51
N GLY A 394 11.88 -3.81 -22.30
CA GLY A 394 12.39 -2.51 -22.73
C GLY A 394 11.81 -1.31 -21.95
N LEU A 395 11.09 -1.56 -20.85
CA LEU A 395 10.31 -0.58 -20.10
C LEU A 395 10.73 -0.44 -18.64
N GLY A 396 11.89 -0.97 -18.23
CA GLY A 396 12.35 -0.95 -16.83
C GLY A 396 12.54 0.44 -16.20
N HIS A 397 12.63 1.50 -17.02
CA HIS A 397 12.67 2.89 -16.53
C HIS A 397 11.33 3.62 -16.63
N ALA A 398 10.29 2.97 -17.15
CA ALA A 398 8.95 3.51 -17.12
C ALA A 398 8.37 3.36 -15.71
N GLU A 399 7.53 4.31 -15.31
CA GLU A 399 6.77 4.16 -14.07
C GLU A 399 5.78 3.00 -14.19
N LEU A 400 5.01 3.00 -15.28
CA LEU A 400 3.94 2.06 -15.54
C LEU A 400 4.05 1.56 -16.96
N TRP A 401 3.84 0.27 -17.14
CA TRP A 401 3.72 -0.33 -18.46
C TRP A 401 2.64 -1.40 -18.47
N SER A 402 2.25 -1.77 -19.68
CA SER A 402 1.25 -2.78 -19.96
C SER A 402 1.68 -3.56 -21.20
N TYR A 403 0.77 -4.35 -21.76
CA TYR A 403 1.03 -5.10 -22.97
C TYR A 403 -0.17 -5.03 -23.92
N ARG A 404 0.10 -5.34 -25.18
CA ARG A 404 -0.93 -5.67 -26.18
C ARG A 404 -0.58 -6.99 -26.81
N VAL A 405 -1.59 -7.77 -27.18
CA VAL A 405 -1.37 -8.97 -28.00
C VAL A 405 -1.54 -8.59 -29.46
N GLN A 406 -0.47 -8.75 -30.24
CA GLN A 406 -0.44 -8.48 -31.69
C GLN A 406 0.14 -9.68 -32.43
N SER A 407 -0.58 -10.20 -33.43
CA SER A 407 -0.14 -11.32 -34.25
C SER A 407 0.31 -12.55 -33.44
N GLY A 408 -0.42 -12.87 -32.36
CA GLY A 408 -0.13 -14.00 -31.47
C GLY A 408 1.09 -13.79 -30.56
N ARG A 409 1.58 -12.56 -30.41
CA ARG A 409 2.71 -12.22 -29.53
C ARG A 409 2.32 -11.14 -28.55
N LEU A 410 2.88 -11.22 -27.33
CA LEU A 410 2.80 -10.16 -26.35
C LEU A 410 3.81 -9.06 -26.72
N VAL A 411 3.31 -7.83 -26.83
CA VAL A 411 4.09 -6.64 -27.16
C VAL A 411 3.99 -5.68 -25.97
N PRO A 412 5.10 -5.47 -25.22
CA PRO A 412 5.14 -4.46 -24.17
C PRO A 412 4.78 -3.07 -24.71
N SER A 413 4.09 -2.28 -23.90
CA SER A 413 3.74 -0.90 -24.24
C SER A 413 3.72 -0.03 -23.00
N ARG A 414 4.18 1.22 -23.13
CA ARG A 414 4.06 2.21 -22.06
C ARG A 414 2.60 2.45 -21.70
N TYR A 415 2.36 2.70 -20.41
CA TYR A 415 1.06 3.16 -19.96
C TYR A 415 0.87 4.63 -20.34
N GLY A 416 -0.21 4.96 -21.05
CA GLY A 416 -0.34 6.22 -21.81
C GLY A 416 -0.39 7.53 -21.01
N THR A 417 -0.47 7.48 -19.68
CA THR A 417 -0.62 8.65 -18.80
C THR A 417 0.49 8.83 -17.78
N SER A 418 1.58 8.05 -17.84
CA SER A 418 2.72 8.23 -16.93
C SER A 418 3.72 9.27 -17.46
N SER A 419 4.26 10.11 -16.57
CA SER A 419 5.41 10.95 -16.91
C SER A 419 6.70 10.12 -16.95
N ASP A 420 7.72 10.62 -17.67
CA ASP A 420 9.02 9.93 -17.82
C ASP A 420 9.83 9.86 -16.52
N VAL A 421 9.52 10.72 -15.54
CA VAL A 421 10.21 10.78 -14.24
C VAL A 421 9.16 10.96 -13.14
N GLN A 422 8.91 9.89 -12.40
CA GLN A 422 8.06 9.90 -11.20
C GLN A 422 8.87 9.49 -9.97
N LEU A 423 8.28 9.65 -8.78
CA LEU A 423 8.91 9.34 -7.48
C LEU A 423 9.58 7.95 -7.49
N TRP A 424 8.96 6.99 -8.17
CA TRP A 424 9.39 5.60 -8.27
C TRP A 424 10.65 5.39 -9.12
N SER A 425 10.91 6.26 -10.09
CA SER A 425 12.12 6.22 -10.91
C SER A 425 13.38 6.47 -10.04
N LEU A 426 13.27 7.25 -8.96
CA LEU A 426 14.35 7.44 -7.98
C LEU A 426 14.47 6.25 -7.01
N THR A 427 13.39 5.54 -6.73
CA THR A 427 13.44 4.32 -5.91
C THR A 427 14.19 3.19 -6.62
N ASP A 428 14.09 3.10 -7.94
CA ASP A 428 14.84 2.12 -8.73
C ASP A 428 16.35 2.25 -8.48
N LEU A 429 16.90 3.46 -8.50
CA LEU A 429 18.33 3.68 -8.21
C LEU A 429 18.76 3.12 -6.84
N ALA A 430 17.92 3.27 -5.81
CA ALA A 430 18.20 2.71 -4.49
C ALA A 430 18.14 1.18 -4.50
N VAL A 431 17.22 0.60 -5.26
CA VAL A 431 17.14 -0.85 -5.46
C VAL A 431 18.33 -1.38 -6.27
N GLN A 432 18.72 -0.72 -7.36
CA GLN A 432 19.89 -1.10 -8.14
C GLN A 432 21.17 -1.07 -7.32
N TYR A 433 21.34 -0.06 -6.45
CA TYR A 433 22.44 -0.02 -5.49
C TYR A 433 22.36 -1.18 -4.48
N LEU A 434 21.16 -1.51 -3.99
CA LEU A 434 20.96 -2.65 -3.12
C LEU A 434 21.34 -3.96 -3.83
N LEU A 435 20.94 -4.16 -5.09
CA LEU A 435 21.19 -5.39 -5.86
C LEU A 435 22.67 -5.56 -6.25
N ASN A 436 23.38 -4.44 -6.48
CA ASN A 436 24.78 -4.42 -6.91
C ASN A 436 25.68 -3.82 -5.81
N PRO A 437 25.89 -4.52 -4.68
CA PRO A 437 26.79 -4.01 -3.65
C PRO A 437 28.20 -3.84 -4.24
N GLN A 438 28.77 -2.65 -4.08
CA GLN A 438 30.18 -2.40 -4.42
C GLN A 438 31.04 -3.44 -3.70
N ILE A 439 31.89 -4.14 -4.44
CA ILE A 439 32.93 -4.98 -3.85
C ILE A 439 33.84 -4.02 -3.05
N PRO A 440 34.04 -4.23 -1.74
CA PRO A 440 34.84 -3.35 -0.90
C PRO A 440 36.30 -3.25 -1.35
#